data_AF-A0A355SVK5-F1
#
_entry.id   AF-A0A355SVK5-F1
#
_cell.length_a   1.000
_cell.length_b   1.000
_cell.length_c   1.000
_cell.angle_alpha   90.00
_cell.angle_beta   90.00
_cell.angle_gamma   90.00
#
_symmetry.space_group_name_H-M   'P 1'
#
loop_
_entity.id
_entity.type
_entity.pdbx_description
1 polymer ?
#
loop_
_entity_poly.entity_id
_entity_poly.type
_entity_poly.pdbx_seq_one_letter_code
_entity_poly.pdbx_strand_id
1 'polypeptide(L)'
;MTRIKISRLASIASLAAFSGCATAPERAAAPELTVPATWTAAAASNRAAPQAWLEDFNQPGLKALVEEALQKNADLRIAAARLSQSAAEARIAGADLMPSANLGLGGRRQQISTFGPQSTGGVRFENYDLNLNVSWEIDLWGQLRDRTSAALARLEASQAEFMAARLSLAAQV
;
A
#
# COMPACT_ATOMS: atom_id res chain seq x y z
N MET A 1 -25.85 -12.49 -50.37
CA MET A 1 -26.48 -11.56 -49.40
C MET A 1 -26.24 -11.91 -47.92
N THR A 2 -25.46 -12.94 -47.57
CA THR A 2 -25.24 -13.40 -46.19
C THR A 2 -23.99 -12.82 -45.49
N ARG A 3 -23.00 -12.32 -46.24
CA ARG A 3 -21.74 -11.78 -45.68
C ARG A 3 -21.92 -10.50 -44.83
N ILE A 4 -22.93 -9.69 -45.13
CA ILE A 4 -23.20 -8.43 -44.41
C ILE A 4 -23.71 -8.68 -42.98
N LYS A 5 -24.45 -9.78 -42.74
CA LYS A 5 -25.00 -10.10 -41.41
C LYS A 5 -23.94 -10.60 -40.44
N ILE A 6 -22.96 -11.38 -40.93
CA ILE A 6 -21.86 -11.92 -40.12
C ILE A 6 -20.87 -10.82 -39.72
N SER A 7 -20.57 -9.88 -40.63
CA SER A 7 -19.72 -8.71 -40.33
C SER A 7 -20.30 -7.83 -39.22
N ARG A 8 -21.62 -7.57 -39.24
CA ARG A 8 -22.27 -6.76 -38.20
C ARG A 8 -22.31 -7.44 -36.83
N LEU A 9 -22.54 -8.76 -36.79
CA LEU A 9 -22.50 -9.55 -35.56
C LEU A 9 -21.09 -9.57 -34.95
N ALA A 10 -20.05 -9.69 -35.78
CA ALA A 10 -18.65 -9.63 -35.32
C ALA A 10 -18.30 -8.24 -34.75
N SER A 11 -18.73 -7.15 -35.40
CA SER A 11 -18.50 -5.79 -34.90
C SER A 11 -19.20 -5.52 -33.56
N ILE A 12 -20.42 -6.02 -33.35
CA ILE A 12 -21.16 -5.86 -32.09
C ILE A 12 -20.49 -6.67 -30.97
N ALA A 13 -20.05 -7.90 -31.25
CA ALA A 13 -19.33 -8.73 -30.29
C ALA A 13 -17.99 -8.11 -29.89
N SER A 14 -17.24 -7.52 -30.84
CA SER A 14 -16.03 -6.77 -30.53
C SER A 14 -16.30 -5.53 -29.69
N LEU A 15 -17.38 -4.77 -29.97
CA LEU A 15 -17.72 -3.57 -29.18
C LEU A 15 -18.15 -3.92 -27.75
N ALA A 16 -18.89 -5.02 -27.57
CA ALA A 16 -19.28 -5.54 -26.25
C ALA A 16 -18.08 -6.07 -25.45
N ALA A 17 -17.02 -6.56 -26.10
CA ALA A 17 -15.81 -6.98 -25.42
C ALA A 17 -15.00 -5.82 -24.80
N PHE A 18 -15.22 -4.57 -25.24
CA PHE A 18 -14.54 -3.38 -24.70
C PHE A 18 -15.30 -2.68 -23.56
N SER A 19 -16.51 -3.10 -23.19
CA SER A 19 -17.30 -2.44 -22.15
C SER A 19 -16.94 -2.82 -20.71
N GLY A 20 -15.82 -3.52 -20.49
CA GLY A 20 -15.36 -4.00 -19.18
C GLY A 20 -14.35 -3.12 -18.44
N CYS A 21 -14.09 -1.90 -18.92
CA CYS A 21 -13.14 -1.00 -18.25
C CYS A 21 -13.76 -0.45 -16.96
N ALA A 22 -13.20 -0.82 -15.81
CA ALA A 22 -13.59 -0.30 -14.50
C ALA A 22 -12.38 0.39 -13.85
N THR A 23 -12.55 1.67 -13.50
CA THR A 23 -11.61 2.43 -12.67
C THR A 23 -12.05 2.32 -11.20
N ALA A 24 -11.16 2.60 -10.24
CA ALA A 24 -11.62 2.72 -8.86
C ALA A 24 -12.73 3.78 -8.76
N PRO A 25 -13.75 3.56 -7.91
CA PRO A 25 -14.74 4.59 -7.62
C PRO A 25 -14.05 5.80 -6.99
N GLU A 26 -14.52 7.00 -7.32
CA GLU A 26 -14.08 8.20 -6.61
C GLU A 26 -14.27 8.05 -5.11
N ARG A 27 -13.39 8.70 -4.32
CA ARG A 27 -13.48 8.69 -2.87
C ARG A 27 -14.89 9.11 -2.45
N ALA A 28 -15.65 8.17 -1.90
CA ALA A 28 -16.99 8.43 -1.42
C ALA A 28 -16.96 9.55 -0.36
N ALA A 29 -18.00 10.37 -0.35
CA ALA A 29 -18.22 11.31 0.75
C ALA A 29 -18.24 10.54 2.08
N ALA A 30 -17.81 11.20 3.15
CA ALA A 30 -17.94 10.64 4.49
C ALA A 30 -19.40 10.24 4.73
N PRO A 31 -19.66 9.07 5.33
CA PRO A 31 -21.02 8.61 5.56
C PRO A 31 -21.78 9.63 6.42
N GLU A 32 -23.01 9.96 6.03
CA GLU A 32 -23.87 10.81 6.85
C GLU A 32 -24.21 10.07 8.15
N LEU A 33 -23.73 10.63 9.27
CA LEU A 33 -24.03 10.11 10.60
C LEU A 33 -25.26 10.82 11.14
N THR A 34 -26.31 10.07 11.45
CA THR A 34 -27.48 10.61 12.16
C THR A 34 -27.15 10.70 13.65
N VAL A 35 -26.52 11.81 14.05
CA VAL A 35 -26.21 12.14 15.45
C VAL A 35 -26.81 13.48 15.83
N PRO A 36 -27.15 13.71 17.11
CA PRO A 36 -27.60 15.02 17.57
C PRO A 36 -26.54 16.08 17.27
N ALA A 37 -26.96 17.23 16.75
CA ALA A 37 -26.05 18.35 16.45
C ALA A 37 -25.41 18.93 17.73
N THR A 38 -26.00 18.68 18.89
CA THR A 38 -25.53 19.17 20.19
C THR A 38 -25.63 18.07 21.24
N TRP A 39 -24.64 18.03 22.12
CA TRP A 39 -24.71 17.24 23.34
C TRP A 39 -25.81 17.78 24.27
N THR A 40 -26.51 16.90 24.99
CA THR A 40 -27.53 17.28 25.98
C THR A 40 -26.91 17.90 27.23
N ALA A 41 -25.68 17.52 27.56
CA ALA A 41 -24.88 18.20 28.56
C ALA A 41 -24.35 19.52 27.99
N ALA A 42 -24.53 20.61 28.73
CA ALA A 42 -24.00 21.92 28.35
C ALA A 42 -22.47 21.84 28.23
N ALA A 43 -21.95 22.08 27.03
CA ALA A 43 -20.51 22.23 26.83
C ALA A 43 -20.06 23.50 27.58
N ALA A 44 -19.23 23.33 28.60
CA ALA A 44 -18.69 24.46 29.39
C ALA A 44 -17.86 25.43 28.53
N SER A 45 -17.44 25.02 27.31
CA SER A 45 -16.92 25.94 26.31
C SER A 45 -16.94 25.32 24.90
N ASN A 46 -17.18 26.15 23.88
CA ASN A 46 -16.93 25.83 22.48
C ASN A 46 -15.44 25.96 22.15
N ARG A 47 -14.56 25.46 23.03
CA ARG A 47 -13.11 25.55 22.84
C ARG A 47 -12.66 24.50 21.85
N ALA A 48 -11.80 24.92 20.91
CA ALA A 48 -10.98 24.00 20.15
C ALA A 48 -10.24 23.04 21.11
N ALA A 49 -9.95 21.82 20.65
CA ALA A 49 -9.27 20.81 21.45
C ALA A 49 -8.07 21.43 22.20
N PRO A 50 -8.05 21.41 23.54
CA PRO A 50 -7.04 22.11 24.32
C PRO A 50 -5.64 21.52 24.02
N GLN A 51 -4.75 22.34 23.47
CA GLN A 51 -3.38 21.92 23.12
C GLN A 51 -2.54 21.57 24.37
N ALA A 52 -2.89 22.13 25.52
CA ALA A 52 -2.19 21.95 26.79
C ALA A 52 -3.13 21.46 27.91
N TRP A 53 -4.04 20.54 27.59
CA TRP A 53 -5.08 20.05 28.51
C TRP A 53 -4.55 19.49 29.84
N LEU A 54 -3.28 19.05 29.89
CA LEU A 54 -2.63 18.60 31.13
C LEU A 54 -2.47 19.74 32.15
N GLU A 55 -2.38 20.99 31.71
CA GLU A 55 -2.25 22.16 32.58
C GLU A 55 -3.54 22.44 33.36
N ASP A 56 -4.69 22.02 32.83
CA ASP A 56 -6.00 22.19 33.47
C ASP A 56 -6.13 21.39 34.79
N PHE A 57 -5.29 20.37 35.00
CA PHE A 57 -5.28 19.58 36.24
C PHE A 57 -4.61 20.29 37.42
N ASN A 58 -3.77 21.29 37.14
CA ASN A 58 -3.01 22.03 38.15
C ASN A 58 -2.24 21.13 39.16
N GLN A 59 -1.79 19.96 38.70
CA GLN A 59 -1.05 18.99 39.52
C GLN A 59 0.45 19.06 39.24
N PRO A 60 1.28 19.42 40.23
CA PRO A 60 2.73 19.46 40.05
C PRO A 60 3.26 18.03 39.79
N GLY A 61 4.08 17.88 38.75
CA GLY A 61 4.70 16.60 38.38
C GLY A 61 3.89 15.73 37.40
N LEU A 62 2.57 15.96 37.23
CA LEU A 62 1.74 15.18 36.29
C LEU A 62 2.31 15.23 34.86
N LYS A 63 2.67 16.43 34.39
CA LYS A 63 3.28 16.62 33.07
C LYS A 63 4.55 15.78 32.91
N ALA A 64 5.40 15.71 33.93
CA ALA A 64 6.64 14.94 33.88
C ALA A 64 6.36 13.42 33.80
N LEU A 65 5.37 12.92 34.54
CA LEU A 65 4.94 11.51 34.48
C LEU A 65 4.39 11.15 33.10
N VAL A 66 3.55 12.02 32.52
CA VAL A 66 3.01 11.81 31.17
C VAL A 66 4.13 11.83 30.12
N GLU A 67 5.05 12.77 30.20
CA GLU A 67 6.22 12.83 29.30
C GLU A 67 7.11 11.59 29.42
N GLU A 68 7.35 11.12 30.64
CA GLU A 68 8.08 9.87 30.87
C GLU A 68 7.36 8.66 30.26
N ALA A 69 6.04 8.54 30.46
CA ALA A 69 5.24 7.48 29.87
C ALA A 69 5.29 7.52 28.34
N LEU A 70 5.11 8.69 27.71
CA LEU A 70 5.18 8.86 26.26
C LEU A 70 6.58 8.53 25.69
N GLN A 71 7.65 8.67 26.47
CA GLN A 71 9.00 8.33 26.02
C GLN A 71 9.36 6.86 26.22
N LYS A 72 8.89 6.24 27.31
CA LYS A 72 9.34 4.91 27.74
C LYS A 72 8.35 3.77 27.50
N ASN A 73 7.08 4.05 27.20
CA ASN A 73 6.06 3.03 27.03
C ASN A 73 6.33 2.12 25.81
N ALA A 74 6.33 0.80 26.03
CA ALA A 74 6.62 -0.19 25.00
C ALA A 74 5.50 -0.32 23.95
N ASP A 75 4.24 -0.18 24.35
CA ASP A 75 3.10 -0.24 23.42
C ASP A 75 3.14 0.92 22.44
N LEU A 76 3.54 2.12 22.91
CA LEU A 76 3.69 3.27 22.04
C LEU A 76 4.86 3.09 21.05
N ARG A 77 5.95 2.42 21.47
CA ARG A 77 7.03 2.03 20.56
C ARG A 77 6.57 1.03 19.50
N ILE A 78 5.69 0.09 19.86
CA ILE A 78 5.06 -0.84 18.91
C ILE A 78 4.19 -0.07 17.91
N ALA A 79 3.38 0.89 18.39
CA ALA A 79 2.56 1.73 17.52
C ALA A 79 3.41 2.56 16.54
N ALA A 80 4.53 3.13 16.99
CA ALA A 80 5.47 3.84 16.13
C ALA A 80 6.13 2.93 15.07
N ALA A 81 6.41 1.68 15.42
CA ALA A 81 6.95 0.70 14.48
C ALA A 81 5.91 0.33 13.40
N ARG A 82 4.63 0.18 13.78
CA ARG A 82 3.52 -0.05 12.82
C ARG A 82 3.35 1.13 11.86
N LEU A 83 3.43 2.37 12.37
CA LEU A 83 3.44 3.56 11.52
C LEU A 83 4.59 3.53 10.51
N SER A 84 5.81 3.24 10.98
CA SER A 84 6.99 3.13 10.11
C SER A 84 6.85 2.04 9.06
N GLN A 85 6.28 0.87 9.42
CA GLN A 85 5.98 -0.21 8.51
C GLN A 85 4.99 0.23 7.42
N SER A 86 3.88 0.87 7.80
CA SER A 86 2.88 1.36 6.84
C SER A 86 3.48 2.38 5.85
N ALA A 87 4.43 3.20 6.30
CA ALA A 87 5.13 4.15 5.44
C ALA A 87 6.04 3.46 4.42
N ALA A 88 6.70 2.36 4.83
CA ALA A 88 7.51 1.54 3.93
C ALA A 88 6.62 0.80 2.91
N GLU A 89 5.47 0.28 3.33
CA GLU A 89 4.50 -0.35 2.44
C GLU A 89 3.94 0.63 1.39
N ALA A 90 3.62 1.86 1.79
CA ALA A 90 3.21 2.91 0.87
C ALA A 90 4.31 3.27 -0.14
N ARG A 91 5.57 3.29 0.29
CA ARG A 91 6.72 3.50 -0.59
C ARG A 91 6.90 2.36 -1.60
N ILE A 92 6.77 1.11 -1.15
CA ILE A 92 6.85 -0.07 -2.02
C ILE A 92 5.74 -0.02 -3.06
N ALA A 93 4.50 0.25 -2.65
CA ALA A 93 3.37 0.39 -3.57
C ALA A 93 3.53 1.54 -4.57
N GLY A 94 4.28 2.60 -4.21
CA GLY A 94 4.63 3.68 -5.14
C GLY A 94 5.76 3.33 -6.10
N ALA A 95 6.62 2.36 -5.75
CA ALA A 95 7.75 1.95 -6.60
C ALA A 95 7.28 1.26 -7.88
N ASP A 96 6.14 0.55 -7.85
CA ASP A 96 5.55 -0.12 -9.01
C ASP A 96 5.18 0.85 -10.15
N LEU A 97 5.00 2.14 -9.86
CA LEU A 97 4.74 3.17 -10.88
C LEU A 97 5.98 3.52 -11.70
N MET A 98 7.17 3.19 -11.20
CA MET A 98 8.45 3.52 -11.81
C MET A 98 9.01 2.34 -12.62
N PRO A 99 9.86 2.59 -13.62
CA PRO A 99 10.60 1.53 -14.29
C PRO A 99 11.47 0.74 -13.29
N SER A 100 11.43 -0.59 -13.39
CA SER A 100 12.33 -1.48 -12.66
C SER A 100 13.45 -1.94 -13.57
N ALA A 101 14.65 -2.10 -13.00
CA ALA A 101 15.81 -2.61 -13.71
C ALA A 101 16.45 -3.75 -12.90
N ASN A 102 16.79 -4.84 -13.59
CA ASN A 102 17.42 -6.00 -12.99
C ASN A 102 18.65 -6.42 -13.80
N LEU A 103 19.76 -6.66 -13.11
CA LEU A 103 21.00 -7.18 -13.70
C LEU A 103 21.15 -8.65 -13.33
N GLY A 104 21.20 -9.52 -14.33
CA GLY A 104 21.38 -10.96 -14.15
C GLY A 104 22.68 -11.45 -14.75
N LEU A 105 23.39 -12.30 -13.99
CA LEU A 105 24.53 -13.07 -14.46
C LEU A 105 24.21 -14.56 -14.27
N GLY A 106 24.37 -15.35 -15.32
CA GLY A 106 24.08 -16.78 -15.31
C GLY A 106 25.21 -17.59 -15.94
N GLY A 107 25.44 -18.78 -15.40
CA GLY A 107 26.31 -19.79 -16.00
C GLY A 107 25.58 -21.13 -16.02
N ARG A 108 25.49 -21.77 -17.19
CA ARG A 108 24.88 -23.08 -17.37
C ARG A 108 25.85 -23.99 -18.08
N ARG A 109 26.05 -25.18 -17.51
CA ARG A 109 26.78 -26.27 -18.16
C ARG A 109 25.82 -27.44 -18.38
N GLN A 110 25.77 -27.94 -19.61
CA GLN A 110 24.93 -29.06 -20.00
C GLN A 110 25.77 -30.12 -20.71
N GLN A 111 25.49 -31.39 -20.46
CA GLN A 111 26.08 -32.49 -21.20
C GLN A 111 24.96 -33.34 -21.79
N ILE A 112 24.95 -33.48 -23.12
CA ILE A 112 24.04 -34.37 -23.83
C ILE A 112 24.79 -35.68 -24.04
N SER A 113 24.41 -36.72 -23.30
CA SER A 113 25.01 -38.05 -23.43
C SER A 113 24.40 -38.83 -24.60
N THR A 114 25.24 -39.49 -25.38
CA THR A 114 24.82 -40.47 -26.40
C THR A 114 25.00 -41.88 -25.85
N PHE A 115 24.11 -42.82 -26.18
CA PHE A 115 24.18 -44.23 -25.74
C PHE A 115 24.18 -45.18 -26.95
N GLY A 116 24.98 -46.26 -26.88
CA GLY A 116 25.07 -47.31 -27.92
C GLY A 116 26.52 -47.67 -28.31
N PRO A 117 26.72 -48.71 -29.16
CA PRO A 117 28.05 -49.24 -29.50
C PRO A 117 28.99 -48.27 -30.22
N GLN A 118 28.44 -47.19 -30.79
CA GLN A 118 29.15 -46.13 -31.51
C GLN A 118 29.15 -44.79 -30.73
N SER A 119 28.89 -44.81 -29.41
CA SER A 119 28.80 -43.59 -28.62
C SER A 119 30.14 -42.86 -28.52
N THR A 120 30.14 -41.54 -28.73
CA THR A 120 31.32 -40.67 -28.68
C THR A 120 31.52 -39.99 -27.31
N GLY A 121 30.80 -40.42 -26.26
CA GLY A 121 30.93 -39.84 -24.91
C GLY A 121 30.06 -38.58 -24.65
N GLY A 122 29.19 -38.22 -25.60
CA GLY A 122 28.29 -37.06 -25.51
C GLY A 122 28.96 -35.72 -25.84
N VAL A 123 28.15 -34.67 -25.94
CA VAL A 123 28.60 -33.28 -26.22
C VAL A 123 28.34 -32.41 -25.00
N ARG A 124 29.35 -31.62 -24.61
CA ARG A 124 29.29 -30.68 -23.50
C ARG A 124 29.12 -29.26 -24.02
N PHE A 125 28.22 -28.52 -23.40
CA PHE A 125 27.91 -27.12 -23.67
C PHE A 125 28.11 -26.33 -22.39
N GLU A 126 28.74 -25.17 -22.51
CA GLU A 126 28.90 -24.19 -21.44
C GLU A 126 28.42 -22.84 -21.97
N ASN A 127 27.49 -22.23 -21.26
CA ASN A 127 26.85 -20.98 -21.60
C ASN A 127 27.00 -20.03 -20.42
N TYR A 128 27.46 -18.82 -20.69
CA TYR A 128 27.54 -17.74 -19.72
C TYR A 128 26.78 -16.55 -20.30
N ASP A 129 25.87 -16.01 -19.52
CA ASP A 129 24.95 -14.97 -19.97
C ASP A 129 24.98 -13.80 -18.98
N LEU A 130 25.10 -12.58 -19.52
CA LEU A 130 24.93 -11.33 -18.80
C LEU A 130 23.73 -10.62 -19.40
N ASN A 131 22.74 -10.27 -18.59
CA ASN A 131 21.54 -9.59 -19.04
C ASN A 131 21.21 -8.39 -18.16
N LEU A 132 20.78 -7.30 -18.79
CA LEU A 132 20.12 -6.18 -18.14
C LEU A 132 18.68 -6.15 -18.64
N ASN A 133 17.73 -6.32 -17.74
CA ASN A 133 16.31 -6.24 -18.04
C ASN A 133 15.72 -4.96 -17.44
N VAL A 134 15.06 -4.15 -18.27
CA VAL A 134 14.31 -2.98 -17.82
C VAL A 134 12.84 -3.20 -18.17
N SER A 135 11.97 -3.10 -17.18
CA SER A 135 10.53 -3.30 -17.34
C SER A 135 9.75 -2.15 -16.73
N TRP A 136 8.70 -1.72 -17.42
CA TRP A 136 7.80 -0.69 -16.94
C TRP A 136 6.38 -0.94 -17.46
N GLU A 137 5.40 -0.79 -16.59
CA GLU A 137 3.99 -0.93 -16.92
C GLU A 137 3.36 0.46 -17.10
N ILE A 138 2.75 0.70 -18.25
CA ILE A 138 2.01 1.94 -18.49
C ILE A 138 0.64 1.81 -17.84
N ASP A 139 0.42 2.57 -16.77
CA ASP A 139 -0.83 2.59 -16.02
C ASP A 139 -1.91 3.43 -16.74
N LEU A 140 -2.54 2.84 -17.77
CA LEU A 140 -3.61 3.45 -18.56
C LEU A 140 -4.94 3.54 -17.80
N TRP A 141 -5.20 2.58 -16.93
CA TRP A 141 -6.50 2.42 -16.24
C TRP A 141 -6.47 2.89 -14.78
N GLY A 142 -5.32 3.31 -14.26
CA GLY A 142 -5.18 3.80 -12.89
C GLY A 142 -4.97 2.70 -11.84
N GLN A 143 -4.88 1.42 -12.22
CA GLN A 143 -4.78 0.31 -11.26
C GLN A 143 -3.58 0.48 -10.30
N LEU A 144 -2.41 0.87 -10.83
CA LEU A 144 -1.22 1.06 -9.99
C LEU A 144 -1.40 2.29 -9.09
N ARG A 145 -1.91 3.40 -9.62
CA ARG A 145 -2.21 4.61 -8.84
C ARG A 145 -3.24 4.37 -7.74
N ASP A 146 -4.26 3.56 -8.01
CA ASP A 146 -5.30 3.20 -7.04
C ASP A 146 -4.73 2.34 -5.92
N ARG A 147 -3.84 1.39 -6.24
CA ARG A 147 -3.10 0.61 -5.23
C ARG A 147 -2.20 1.49 -4.37
N THR A 148 -1.43 2.41 -4.97
CA THR A 148 -0.60 3.38 -4.23
C THR A 148 -1.46 4.27 -3.33
N SER A 149 -2.58 4.77 -3.85
CA SER A 149 -3.52 5.62 -3.10
C SER A 149 -4.13 4.87 -1.90
N ALA A 150 -4.48 3.59 -2.07
CA ALA A 150 -4.94 2.75 -0.99
C ALA A 150 -3.86 2.54 0.10
N ALA A 151 -2.59 2.37 -0.30
CA ALA A 151 -1.49 2.24 0.66
C ALA A 151 -1.23 3.55 1.42
N LEU A 152 -1.33 4.70 0.77
CA LEU A 152 -1.26 6.01 1.43
C LEU A 152 -2.40 6.22 2.43
N ALA A 153 -3.63 5.83 2.09
CA ALA A 153 -4.76 5.91 3.02
C ALA A 153 -4.56 5.02 4.27
N ARG A 154 -3.89 3.86 4.12
CA ARG A 154 -3.51 3.02 5.28
C ARG A 154 -2.44 3.66 6.14
N LEU A 155 -1.47 4.36 5.53
CA LEU A 155 -0.47 5.15 6.27
C LEU A 155 -1.15 6.28 7.07
N GLU A 156 -2.09 7.01 6.46
CA GLU A 156 -2.89 8.04 7.14
C GLU A 156 -3.67 7.45 8.33
N ALA A 157 -4.30 6.29 8.14
CA ALA A 157 -4.97 5.58 9.23
C ALA A 157 -4.00 5.18 10.36
N SER A 158 -2.84 4.64 10.03
CA SER A 158 -1.82 4.27 11.03
C SER A 158 -1.27 5.49 11.79
N GLN A 159 -1.17 6.64 11.12
CA GLN A 159 -0.81 7.91 11.77
C GLN A 159 -1.87 8.33 12.77
N ALA A 160 -3.16 8.23 12.41
CA ALA A 160 -4.26 8.52 13.32
C ALA A 160 -4.28 7.55 14.53
N GLU A 161 -4.05 6.26 14.30
CA GLU A 161 -3.94 5.25 15.37
C GLU A 161 -2.79 5.56 16.33
N PHE A 162 -1.62 5.96 15.82
CA PHE A 162 -0.49 6.34 16.66
C PHE A 162 -0.82 7.57 17.52
N MET A 163 -1.45 8.59 16.95
CA MET A 163 -1.88 9.78 17.69
C MET A 163 -2.95 9.45 18.75
N ALA A 164 -3.89 8.56 18.42
CA ALA A 164 -4.89 8.06 19.37
C ALA A 164 -4.24 7.27 20.51
N ALA A 165 -3.25 6.42 20.23
CA ALA A 165 -2.51 5.69 21.25
C ALA A 165 -1.74 6.64 22.19
N ARG A 166 -1.10 7.69 21.66
CA ARG A 166 -0.46 8.74 22.47
C ARG A 166 -1.45 9.42 23.40
N LEU A 167 -2.62 9.81 22.88
CA LEU A 167 -3.66 10.46 23.66
C LEU A 167 -4.22 9.53 24.73
N SER A 168 -4.50 8.27 24.38
CA SER A 168 -4.98 7.25 25.32
C SER A 168 -3.98 6.99 26.45
N LEU A 169 -2.70 6.89 26.13
CA LEU A 169 -1.66 6.69 27.15
C LEU A 169 -1.57 7.91 28.07
N ALA A 170 -1.59 9.12 27.52
CA ALA A 170 -1.57 10.35 28.32
C ALA A 170 -2.80 10.48 29.24
N ALA A 171 -3.95 9.92 28.85
CA ALA A 171 -5.17 9.90 29.66
C ALA A 171 -5.20 8.78 30.73
N GLN A 172 -4.31 7.78 30.65
CA GLN A 172 -4.23 6.67 31.61
C GLN A 172 -3.26 6.92 32.77
N VAL A 173 -2.35 7.90 32.61
CA VAL A 173 -1.42 8.36 33.66
C VAL A 173 -2.16 9.30 34.61
#